data_AF-A0A8S9TPU3-F1
#
_entry.id   AF-A0A8S9TPU3-F1
#
_cell.length_a   1.000
_cell.length_b   1.000
_cell.length_c   1.000
_cell.angle_alpha   90.00
_cell.angle_beta   90.00
_cell.angle_gamma   90.00
#
_symmetry.space_group_name_H-M   'P 1'
#
loop_
_entity.id
_entity.type
_entity.pdbx_description
1 polymer ?
#
loop_
_entity_poly.entity_id
_entity_poly.type
_entity_poly.pdbx_seq_one_letter_code
_entity_poly.pdbx_strand_id
1 'polypeptide(L)'
;KLIKTQKLVNFVEKIVIDDDHKEVERQRILHMIPSINVDSVFSANGHNIPFLDLAGYGGDQWLSDLCVFLASLRVVKEAEPQTWQNPKYVTVVDPLYLQLSDVERRNQYINTKDHISTEMRSNRIVCYPTCGIIFYMGRKIVWKYDPFHKKLILDAVQEATSGVFMKFMTSHMEMQFRAFTEWRQCDGHSCGVLTVQWYLSLVRSTLSDASILLAYDDKQDPKQLVFERYKHFS
;
A
#
# COMPACT_ATOMS: atom_id res chain seq x y z
N LYS A 1 18.93 -13.69 -17.90
CA LYS A 1 17.77 -13.91 -18.80
C LYS A 1 17.03 -15.26 -18.65
N LEU A 2 17.42 -16.36 -19.32
CA LEU A 2 16.59 -17.60 -19.46
C LEU A 2 16.07 -18.19 -18.14
N ILE A 3 16.94 -18.30 -17.12
CA ILE A 3 16.59 -18.84 -15.80
C ILE A 3 15.55 -17.96 -15.08
N LYS A 4 15.61 -16.63 -15.23
CA LYS A 4 14.68 -15.69 -14.59
C LYS A 4 13.31 -15.75 -15.27
N THR A 5 13.28 -15.78 -16.60
CA THR A 5 12.05 -15.96 -17.38
C THR A 5 11.36 -17.29 -17.05
N GLN A 6 12.10 -18.39 -16.96
CA GLN A 6 11.55 -19.70 -16.61
C GLN A 6 10.96 -19.71 -15.19
N LYS A 7 11.61 -19.06 -14.23
CA LYS A 7 11.08 -18.92 -12.87
C LYS A 7 9.74 -18.19 -12.85
N LEU A 8 9.59 -17.16 -13.68
CA LEU A 8 8.35 -16.38 -13.76
C LEU A 8 7.21 -17.15 -14.44
N VAL A 9 7.51 -17.89 -15.52
CA VAL A 9 6.54 -18.80 -16.16
C VAL A 9 6.08 -19.86 -15.17
N ASN A 10 7.02 -20.59 -14.56
CA ASN A 10 6.70 -21.63 -13.58
C ASN A 10 5.94 -21.09 -12.37
N PHE A 11 6.14 -19.82 -12.04
CA PHE A 11 5.40 -19.16 -10.98
C PHE A 11 3.94 -18.91 -11.38
N VAL A 12 3.71 -18.26 -12.52
CA VAL A 12 2.36 -17.96 -13.03
C VAL A 12 1.59 -19.26 -13.30
N GLU A 13 2.28 -20.31 -13.72
CA GLU A 13 1.71 -21.65 -13.88
C GLU A 13 1.31 -22.35 -12.57
N LYS A 14 1.84 -21.95 -11.41
CA LYS A 14 1.51 -22.58 -10.13
C LYS A 14 0.34 -21.93 -9.39
N ILE A 15 -0.18 -20.82 -9.91
CA ILE A 15 -1.33 -20.13 -9.34
C ILE A 15 -2.56 -21.03 -9.49
N VAL A 16 -3.21 -21.34 -8.36
CA VAL A 16 -4.49 -22.04 -8.35
C VAL A 16 -5.57 -21.02 -8.67
N ILE A 17 -6.30 -21.24 -9.76
CA ILE A 17 -7.35 -20.34 -10.24
C ILE A 17 -8.71 -21.03 -10.08
N ASP A 18 -9.68 -20.28 -9.56
CA ASP A 18 -11.05 -20.70 -9.28
C ASP A 18 -12.11 -20.02 -10.18
N ASP A 19 -11.68 -19.25 -11.17
CA ASP A 19 -12.53 -18.43 -12.04
C ASP A 19 -11.96 -18.34 -13.47
N ASP A 20 -12.81 -18.57 -14.47
CA ASP A 20 -12.47 -18.53 -15.90
C ASP A 20 -11.93 -17.16 -16.34
N HIS A 21 -12.41 -16.05 -15.74
CA HIS A 21 -11.90 -14.71 -16.06
C HIS A 21 -10.43 -14.53 -15.65
N LYS A 22 -10.03 -15.16 -14.54
CA LYS A 22 -8.66 -15.12 -14.03
C LYS A 22 -7.73 -16.00 -14.87
N GLU A 23 -8.24 -17.10 -15.43
CA GLU A 23 -7.47 -17.96 -16.34
C GLU A 23 -7.15 -17.24 -17.65
N VAL A 24 -8.10 -16.47 -18.21
CA VAL A 24 -7.84 -15.63 -19.39
C VAL A 24 -6.72 -14.62 -19.13
N GLU A 25 -6.72 -13.99 -17.96
CA GLU A 25 -5.69 -13.03 -17.60
C GLU A 25 -4.32 -13.71 -17.38
N ARG A 26 -4.29 -14.90 -16.77
CA ARG A 26 -3.08 -15.72 -16.65
C ARG A 26 -2.47 -16.04 -18.00
N GLN A 27 -3.28 -16.45 -18.98
CA GLN A 27 -2.81 -16.77 -20.33
C GLN A 27 -2.23 -15.54 -21.04
N ARG A 28 -2.84 -14.36 -20.87
CA ARG A 28 -2.28 -13.11 -21.37
C ARG A 28 -0.90 -12.83 -20.79
N ILE A 29 -0.73 -12.98 -19.48
CA ILE A 29 0.55 -12.73 -18.83
C ILE A 29 1.61 -13.75 -19.26
N LEU A 30 1.28 -15.05 -19.32
CA LEU A 30 2.18 -16.08 -19.83
C LEU A 30 2.67 -15.77 -21.24
N HIS A 31 1.81 -15.22 -22.09
CA HIS A 31 2.18 -14.81 -23.44
C HIS A 31 3.11 -13.59 -23.47
N MET A 32 2.99 -12.67 -22.51
CA MET A 32 3.87 -11.48 -22.44
C MET A 32 5.27 -11.81 -21.91
N ILE A 33 5.40 -12.74 -20.95
CA ILE A 33 6.65 -13.03 -20.23
C ILE A 33 7.89 -13.23 -21.12
N PRO A 34 7.83 -13.96 -22.25
CA PRO A 34 8.99 -14.14 -23.13
C PRO A 34 9.53 -12.84 -23.73
N SER A 35 8.67 -11.84 -23.90
CA SER A 35 9.03 -10.52 -24.45
C SER A 35 9.54 -9.54 -23.38
N ILE A 36 9.40 -9.87 -22.09
CA ILE A 36 9.80 -9.00 -20.99
C ILE A 36 11.33 -9.04 -20.83
N ASN A 37 11.94 -7.86 -20.76
CA ASN A 37 13.35 -7.74 -20.43
C ASN A 37 13.55 -7.97 -18.92
N VAL A 38 13.77 -9.23 -18.53
CA VAL A 38 13.91 -9.61 -17.11
C VAL A 38 15.16 -9.05 -16.39
N ASP A 39 16.03 -8.36 -17.14
CA ASP A 39 17.21 -7.67 -16.63
C ASP A 39 17.04 -6.13 -16.70
N SER A 40 15.85 -5.63 -17.11
CA SER A 40 15.57 -4.19 -17.16
C SER A 40 15.17 -3.61 -15.82
N VAL A 41 15.34 -2.29 -15.75
CA VAL A 41 14.84 -1.43 -14.69
C VAL A 41 13.67 -0.64 -15.28
N PHE A 42 12.54 -0.66 -14.60
CA PHE A 42 11.32 0.03 -15.01
C PHE A 42 11.24 1.38 -14.30
N SER A 43 11.05 2.47 -15.04
CA SER A 43 10.85 3.78 -14.45
C SER A 43 9.36 4.04 -14.23
N ALA A 44 8.91 4.16 -12.99
CA ALA A 44 7.53 4.51 -12.64
C ALA A 44 7.49 5.56 -11.52
N ASN A 45 6.73 6.64 -11.73
CA ASN A 45 6.60 7.76 -10.79
C ASN A 45 7.96 8.32 -10.30
N GLY A 46 8.98 8.36 -11.16
CA GLY A 46 10.31 8.83 -10.81
C GLY A 46 11.20 7.80 -10.11
N HIS A 47 10.71 6.58 -9.87
CA HIS A 47 11.48 5.48 -9.29
C HIS A 47 11.93 4.48 -10.35
N ASN A 48 13.10 3.92 -10.14
CA ASN A 48 13.67 2.85 -10.95
C ASN A 48 13.50 1.51 -10.23
N ILE A 49 12.71 0.61 -10.80
CA ILE A 49 12.31 -0.67 -10.21
C ILE A 49 13.01 -1.79 -10.97
N PRO A 50 13.95 -2.52 -10.36
CA PRO A 50 14.50 -3.73 -10.94
C PRO A 50 13.39 -4.74 -11.25
N PHE A 51 13.45 -5.38 -12.42
CA PHE A 51 12.51 -6.47 -12.74
C PHE A 51 12.47 -7.60 -11.70
N LEU A 52 13.57 -7.85 -11.00
CA LEU A 52 13.63 -8.85 -9.93
C LEU A 52 12.74 -8.51 -8.75
N ASP A 53 12.65 -7.22 -8.41
CA ASP A 53 11.69 -6.76 -7.41
C ASP A 53 10.26 -6.97 -7.93
N LEU A 54 10.07 -6.84 -9.26
CA LEU A 54 8.83 -7.19 -9.94
C LEU A 54 8.51 -8.70 -10.00
N ALA A 55 9.52 -9.55 -10.09
CA ALA A 55 9.35 -11.00 -10.18
C ALA A 55 9.20 -11.66 -8.79
N GLY A 56 9.70 -11.01 -7.73
CA GLY A 56 9.46 -11.42 -6.33
C GLY A 56 7.99 -11.32 -5.92
N TYR A 57 7.16 -10.61 -6.70
CA TYR A 57 5.72 -10.43 -6.46
C TYR A 57 4.89 -11.69 -6.51
N GLY A 58 5.37 -12.71 -7.21
CA GLY A 58 4.65 -13.95 -7.32
C GLY A 58 4.72 -14.87 -6.10
N GLY A 59 5.90 -14.98 -5.49
CA GLY A 59 6.19 -16.04 -4.53
C GLY A 59 6.06 -15.62 -3.06
N ASP A 60 6.63 -16.46 -2.20
CA ASP A 60 6.74 -16.27 -0.74
C ASP A 60 7.78 -15.21 -0.33
N GLN A 61 8.03 -14.22 -1.20
CA GLN A 61 9.03 -13.17 -0.96
C GLN A 61 8.40 -11.92 -0.34
N TRP A 62 9.24 -11.19 0.42
CA TRP A 62 8.86 -9.93 1.03
C TRP A 62 8.71 -8.86 -0.05
N LEU A 63 7.64 -8.09 0.01
CA LEU A 63 7.52 -6.88 -0.80
C LEU A 63 8.49 -5.83 -0.27
N SER A 64 9.20 -5.15 -1.16
CA SER A 64 10.01 -3.99 -0.76
C SER A 64 9.10 -2.77 -0.53
N ASP A 65 9.60 -1.80 0.23
CA ASP A 65 8.92 -0.54 0.53
C ASP A 65 8.42 0.17 -0.72
N LEU A 66 9.23 0.20 -1.78
CA LEU A 66 8.88 0.79 -3.08
C LEU A 66 7.70 0.08 -3.74
N CYS A 67 7.59 -1.24 -3.58
CA CYS A 67 6.50 -2.02 -4.15
C CYS A 67 5.19 -1.68 -3.46
N VAL A 68 5.21 -1.69 -2.12
CA VAL A 68 4.07 -1.32 -1.28
C VAL A 68 3.57 0.09 -1.62
N PHE A 69 4.49 1.03 -1.85
CA PHE A 69 4.17 2.38 -2.30
C PHE A 69 3.49 2.44 -3.68
N LEU A 70 4.09 1.82 -4.70
CA LEU A 70 3.57 1.87 -6.07
C LEU A 70 2.22 1.19 -6.22
N ALA A 71 2.02 0.05 -5.56
CA ALA A 71 0.74 -0.63 -5.52
C ALA A 71 -0.32 0.24 -4.81
N SER A 72 0.04 0.89 -3.71
CA SER A 72 -0.86 1.83 -3.03
C SER A 72 -1.24 3.02 -3.93
N LEU A 73 -0.29 3.55 -4.73
CA LEU A 73 -0.59 4.60 -5.71
C LEU A 73 -1.56 4.15 -6.80
N ARG A 74 -1.35 2.95 -7.35
CA ARG A 74 -2.25 2.36 -8.36
C ARG A 74 -3.66 2.22 -7.80
N VAL A 75 -3.77 1.65 -6.60
CA VAL A 75 -5.01 1.48 -5.86
C VAL A 75 -5.78 2.80 -5.70
N VAL A 76 -5.08 3.87 -5.33
CA VAL A 76 -5.69 5.19 -5.19
C VAL A 76 -6.21 5.71 -6.51
N LYS A 77 -5.41 5.64 -7.59
CA LYS A 77 -5.81 6.07 -8.94
C LYS A 77 -7.03 5.30 -9.45
N GLU A 78 -7.12 4.01 -9.17
CA GLU A 78 -8.28 3.18 -9.55
C GLU A 78 -9.55 3.56 -8.76
N ALA A 79 -9.40 4.12 -7.55
CA ALA A 79 -10.52 4.52 -6.71
C ALA A 79 -10.99 5.98 -6.96
N GLU A 80 -10.15 6.84 -7.54
CA GLU A 80 -10.46 8.26 -7.85
C GLU A 80 -11.75 8.46 -8.66
N PRO A 81 -12.05 7.68 -9.73
CA PRO A 81 -13.28 7.86 -10.52
C PRO A 81 -14.58 7.73 -9.72
N GLN A 82 -14.55 7.07 -8.56
CA GLN A 82 -15.72 6.84 -7.71
C GLN A 82 -16.10 8.07 -6.86
N THR A 83 -15.32 9.16 -6.91
CA THR A 83 -15.42 10.31 -5.99
C THR A 83 -15.89 11.61 -6.63
N TRP A 84 -16.33 11.58 -7.89
CA TRP A 84 -16.64 12.79 -8.67
C TRP A 84 -17.63 13.74 -7.97
N GLN A 85 -18.55 13.21 -7.16
CA GLN A 85 -19.54 14.00 -6.42
C GLN A 85 -19.01 14.61 -5.11
N ASN A 86 -17.95 14.05 -4.51
CA ASN A 86 -17.32 14.55 -3.28
C ASN A 86 -15.79 14.32 -3.35
N PRO A 87 -15.04 15.16 -4.07
CA PRO A 87 -13.65 14.89 -4.37
C PRO A 87 -12.84 14.86 -3.08
N LYS A 88 -12.30 13.68 -2.76
CA LYS A 88 -11.27 13.53 -1.72
C LYS A 88 -9.91 13.48 -2.39
N TYR A 89 -8.97 14.21 -1.82
CA TYR A 89 -7.57 14.19 -2.27
C TYR A 89 -6.81 13.16 -1.45
N VAL A 90 -6.40 12.07 -2.09
CA VAL A 90 -5.62 11.01 -1.46
C VAL A 90 -4.15 11.17 -1.85
N THR A 91 -3.30 11.38 -0.86
CA THR A 91 -1.84 11.45 -1.05
C THR A 91 -1.23 10.16 -0.51
N VAL A 92 -0.57 9.38 -1.36
CA VAL A 92 0.29 8.26 -0.91
C VAL A 92 1.70 8.80 -0.74
N VAL A 93 2.27 8.64 0.45
CA VAL A 93 3.59 9.15 0.80
C VAL A 93 4.65 8.15 0.39
N ASP A 94 5.64 8.63 -0.33
CA ASP A 94 6.81 7.86 -0.74
C ASP A 94 7.63 7.46 0.50
N PRO A 95 7.97 6.17 0.67
CA PRO A 95 8.76 5.68 1.79
C PRO A 95 10.11 6.37 1.94
N LEU A 96 10.67 6.97 0.88
CA LEU A 96 11.87 7.80 0.98
C LEU A 96 11.71 8.94 1.99
N TYR A 97 10.50 9.49 2.18
CA TYR A 97 10.23 10.53 3.18
C TYR A 97 10.48 10.05 4.61
N LEU A 98 10.39 8.74 4.83
CA LEU A 98 10.52 8.10 6.14
C LEU A 98 11.92 7.55 6.39
N GLN A 99 12.67 7.24 5.33
CA GLN A 99 14.00 6.63 5.40
C GLN A 99 15.14 7.64 5.59
N LEU A 100 14.84 8.94 5.67
CA LEU A 100 15.86 9.98 5.86
C LEU A 100 16.19 10.15 7.35
N SER A 101 17.29 9.51 7.75
CA SER A 101 17.93 9.66 9.07
C SER A 101 18.39 11.10 9.33
N ASP A 102 18.63 11.88 8.27
CA ASP A 102 18.98 13.30 8.31
C ASP A 102 17.75 14.17 8.60
N VAL A 103 17.79 14.88 9.73
CA VAL A 103 16.73 15.77 10.22
C VAL A 103 16.50 16.95 9.28
N GLU A 104 17.56 17.57 8.75
CA GLU A 104 17.44 18.72 7.85
C GLU A 104 16.83 18.31 6.53
N ARG A 105 17.31 17.19 5.97
CA ARG A 105 16.76 16.64 4.74
C ARG A 105 15.31 16.22 4.92
N ARG A 106 14.96 15.56 6.03
CA ARG A 106 13.57 15.25 6.37
C ARG A 106 12.69 16.50 6.49
N ASN A 107 13.19 17.58 7.09
CA ASN A 107 12.46 18.85 7.21
C ASN A 107 12.18 19.52 5.86
N GLN A 108 13.08 19.39 4.87
CA GLN A 108 12.84 19.85 3.49
C GLN A 108 11.66 19.12 2.83
N TYR A 109 11.42 17.87 3.22
CA TYR A 109 10.33 17.05 2.70
C TYR A 109 9.01 17.19 3.49
N ILE A 110 9.07 17.50 4.79
CA ILE A 110 7.88 17.80 5.62
C ILE A 110 7.19 19.09 5.14
N ASN A 111 7.98 20.08 4.70
CA ASN A 111 7.50 21.37 4.19
C ASN A 111 7.61 21.45 2.65
N THR A 112 7.21 20.39 1.93
CA THR A 112 7.15 20.45 0.46
C THR A 112 6.07 21.41 0.00
N LYS A 113 6.15 21.86 -1.27
CA LYS A 113 5.10 22.65 -1.93
C LYS A 113 3.72 21.98 -1.87
N ASP A 114 3.69 20.66 -1.76
CA ASP A 114 2.47 19.85 -1.64
C ASP A 114 1.93 19.74 -0.20
N HIS A 115 2.63 20.36 0.76
CA HIS A 115 2.25 20.51 2.16
C HIS A 115 1.72 19.20 2.79
N ILE A 116 2.37 18.07 2.49
CA ILE A 116 1.83 16.71 2.74
C ILE A 116 1.44 16.51 4.20
N SER A 117 2.25 17.01 5.12
CA SER A 117 2.05 16.87 6.56
C SER A 117 1.57 18.15 7.25
N THR A 118 1.52 19.27 6.54
CA THR A 118 1.21 20.59 7.12
C THR A 118 -0.15 21.14 6.69
N GLU A 119 -0.67 20.72 5.54
CA GLU A 119 -1.96 21.20 5.03
C GLU A 119 -3.11 20.29 5.46
N MET A 120 -3.96 20.84 6.33
CA MET A 120 -5.08 20.18 6.98
C MET A 120 -6.40 20.54 6.29
N ARG A 121 -6.78 19.79 5.25
CA ARG A 121 -8.07 19.95 4.54
C ARG A 121 -9.02 18.80 4.85
N SER A 122 -10.30 19.10 5.11
CA SER A 122 -11.32 18.11 5.49
C SER A 122 -11.60 17.04 4.43
N ASN A 123 -11.27 17.31 3.17
CA ASN A 123 -11.38 16.35 2.07
C ASN A 123 -10.05 15.62 1.77
N ARG A 124 -9.05 15.68 2.64
CA ARG A 124 -7.75 15.05 2.44
C ARG A 124 -7.62 13.71 3.19
N ILE A 125 -6.97 12.76 2.55
CA ILE A 125 -6.49 11.50 3.11
C ILE A 125 -4.99 11.41 2.82
N VAL A 126 -4.16 11.09 3.81
CA VAL A 126 -2.72 10.89 3.64
C VAL A 126 -2.33 9.48 4.08
N CYS A 127 -1.71 8.72 3.20
CA CYS A 127 -1.40 7.31 3.37
C CYS A 127 0.12 7.11 3.48
N TYR A 128 0.60 6.50 4.55
CA TYR A 128 2.02 6.13 4.75
C TYR A 128 2.16 4.61 4.74
N PRO A 129 2.23 3.99 3.55
CA PRO A 129 1.94 2.57 3.41
C PRO A 129 2.95 1.66 4.08
N THR A 130 4.24 1.99 4.06
CA THR A 130 5.27 1.19 4.73
C THR A 130 5.21 1.24 6.25
N CYS A 131 4.56 2.27 6.83
CA CYS A 131 4.34 2.38 8.26
C CYS A 131 2.98 1.83 8.72
N GLY A 132 2.08 1.48 7.79
CA GLY A 132 0.73 1.06 8.13
C GLY A 132 -0.09 2.18 8.80
N ILE A 133 0.04 3.43 8.31
CA ILE A 133 -0.69 4.60 8.84
C ILE A 133 -1.56 5.26 7.75
N ILE A 134 -2.78 5.67 8.10
CA ILE A 134 -3.64 6.53 7.28
C ILE A 134 -4.14 7.70 8.14
N PHE A 135 -3.91 8.93 7.67
CA PHE A 135 -4.51 10.13 8.22
C PHE A 135 -5.78 10.45 7.43
N TYR A 136 -6.92 10.42 8.10
CA TYR A 136 -8.18 10.84 7.53
C TYR A 136 -8.64 12.15 8.18
N MET A 137 -8.35 13.25 7.50
CA MET A 137 -8.52 14.60 8.04
C MET A 137 -9.98 14.95 8.27
N GLY A 138 -10.87 14.56 7.35
CA GLY A 138 -12.31 14.86 7.43
C GLY A 138 -13.01 14.32 8.67
N ARG A 139 -12.58 13.16 9.18
CA ARG A 139 -13.11 12.57 10.42
C ARG A 139 -12.17 12.71 11.62
N LYS A 140 -11.04 13.38 11.44
CA LYS A 140 -10.00 13.54 12.46
C LYS A 140 -9.49 12.20 13.02
N ILE A 141 -9.29 11.20 12.17
CA ILE A 141 -8.87 9.86 12.57
C ILE A 141 -7.47 9.57 12.01
N VAL A 142 -6.60 8.99 12.84
CA VAL A 142 -5.40 8.30 12.41
C VAL A 142 -5.63 6.80 12.56
N TRP A 143 -5.70 6.11 11.44
CA TRP A 143 -5.74 4.67 11.41
C TRP A 143 -4.32 4.10 11.42
N LYS A 144 -4.09 3.09 12.25
CA LYS A 144 -2.84 2.32 12.30
C LYS A 144 -3.11 0.83 12.14
N TYR A 145 -2.21 0.13 11.46
CA TYR A 145 -2.32 -1.29 11.21
C TYR A 145 -0.94 -1.94 11.22
N ASP A 146 -0.84 -3.05 11.94
CA ASP A 146 0.31 -3.94 11.91
C ASP A 146 -0.22 -5.36 11.64
N PRO A 147 0.07 -5.99 10.49
CA PRO A 147 -0.38 -7.34 10.19
C PRO A 147 0.02 -8.40 11.23
N PHE A 148 1.02 -8.13 12.09
CA PHE A 148 1.40 -9.03 13.18
C PHE A 148 0.62 -8.78 14.49
N HIS A 149 -0.20 -7.73 14.55
CA HIS A 149 -0.91 -7.24 15.74
C HIS A 149 0.01 -7.06 16.96
N LYS A 150 1.27 -6.67 16.75
CA LYS A 150 2.21 -6.39 17.83
C LYS A 150 1.91 -5.02 18.41
N LYS A 151 1.29 -5.01 19.58
CA LYS A 151 0.97 -3.79 20.33
C LYS A 151 2.18 -2.84 20.47
N LEU A 152 3.37 -3.38 20.76
CA LEU A 152 4.60 -2.58 20.87
C LEU A 152 4.92 -1.82 19.58
N ILE A 153 4.68 -2.40 18.41
CA ILE A 153 4.88 -1.72 17.12
C ILE A 153 3.84 -0.61 16.96
N LEU A 154 2.57 -0.89 17.23
CA LEU A 154 1.50 0.09 17.14
C LEU A 154 1.65 1.27 18.12
N ASP A 155 2.22 1.01 19.29
CA ASP A 155 2.51 2.05 20.29
C ASP A 155 3.71 2.90 19.86
N ALA A 156 4.79 2.28 19.36
CA ALA A 156 5.94 3.00 18.80
C ALA A 156 5.56 3.86 17.58
N VAL A 157 4.71 3.33 16.70
CA VAL A 157 4.16 4.08 15.54
C VAL A 157 3.33 5.27 16.01
N GLN A 158 2.50 5.10 17.04
CA GLN A 158 1.71 6.20 17.60
C GLN A 158 2.60 7.26 18.24
N GLU A 159 3.62 6.85 19.00
CA GLU A 159 4.59 7.76 19.62
C GLU A 159 5.35 8.55 18.54
N ALA A 160 5.89 7.89 17.52
CA ALA A 160 6.58 8.55 16.41
C ALA A 160 5.65 9.51 15.66
N THR A 161 4.40 9.08 15.43
CA THR A 161 3.38 9.93 14.78
C THR A 161 3.07 11.17 15.60
N SER A 162 2.96 11.01 16.91
CA SER A 162 2.70 12.11 17.84
C SER A 162 3.89 13.05 17.96
N GLY A 163 5.10 12.51 17.99
CA GLY A 163 6.35 13.25 18.15
C GLY A 163 6.78 14.01 16.89
N VAL A 164 6.39 13.54 15.70
CA VAL A 164 6.77 14.13 14.40
C VAL A 164 5.58 14.81 13.76
N PHE A 165 4.58 14.06 13.29
CA PHE A 165 3.50 14.60 12.45
C PHE A 165 2.54 15.47 13.25
N MET A 166 2.16 15.03 14.45
CA MET A 166 1.19 15.77 15.25
C MET A 166 1.70 17.15 15.64
N LYS A 167 3.00 17.36 15.87
CA LYS A 167 3.53 18.72 16.13
C LYS A 167 3.19 19.72 15.02
N PHE A 168 3.03 19.27 13.78
CA PHE A 168 2.63 20.11 12.66
C PHE A 168 1.10 20.21 12.50
N MET A 169 0.36 19.18 12.92
CA MET A 169 -1.10 19.08 12.73
C MET A 169 -1.93 19.57 13.94
N THR A 170 -1.45 19.38 15.17
CA THR A 170 -2.22 19.57 16.42
C THR A 170 -2.41 21.02 16.84
N SER A 171 -1.64 21.95 16.28
CA SER A 171 -1.95 23.38 16.42
C SER A 171 -3.31 23.75 15.81
N HIS A 172 -3.91 22.87 15.00
CA HIS A 172 -5.15 23.13 14.27
C HIS A 172 -6.22 22.04 14.43
N MET A 173 -5.88 20.82 14.90
CA MET A 173 -6.84 19.71 14.98
C MET A 173 -6.39 18.57 15.91
N GLU A 174 -7.23 18.20 16.89
CA GLU A 174 -7.04 16.98 17.70
C GLU A 174 -7.49 15.74 16.92
N MET A 175 -6.59 14.77 16.75
CA MET A 175 -6.82 13.55 15.98
C MET A 175 -6.99 12.34 16.90
N GLN A 176 -7.95 11.47 16.58
CA GLN A 176 -8.19 10.21 17.30
C GLN A 176 -7.43 9.05 16.65
N PHE A 177 -6.65 8.31 17.44
CA PHE A 177 -6.00 7.09 16.96
C PHE A 177 -6.96 5.90 16.99
N ARG A 178 -6.95 5.10 15.92
CA ARG A 178 -7.69 3.83 15.81
C ARG A 178 -6.78 2.75 15.25
N ALA A 179 -6.78 1.57 15.85
CA ALA A 179 -6.07 0.42 15.33
C ALA A 179 -7.02 -0.47 14.52
N PHE A 180 -6.57 -0.96 13.37
CA PHE A 180 -7.21 -2.04 12.65
C PHE A 180 -6.65 -3.37 13.16
N THR A 181 -7.53 -4.31 13.53
CA THR A 181 -7.18 -5.52 14.30
C THR A 181 -7.66 -6.82 13.68
N GLU A 182 -8.17 -6.79 12.45
CA GLU A 182 -8.79 -7.96 11.82
C GLU A 182 -7.73 -8.82 11.11
N TRP A 183 -7.20 -8.33 9.99
CA TRP A 183 -6.38 -9.15 9.11
C TRP A 183 -5.01 -9.43 9.72
N ARG A 184 -4.85 -10.65 10.21
CA ARG A 184 -3.59 -11.11 10.78
C ARG A 184 -2.77 -11.89 9.75
N GLN A 185 -1.52 -11.50 9.62
CA GLN A 185 -0.54 -12.29 8.87
C GLN A 185 -0.29 -13.63 9.58
N CYS A 186 -0.45 -14.72 8.83
CA CYS A 186 -0.17 -16.08 9.30
C CYS A 186 1.08 -16.71 8.64
N ASP A 187 1.73 -15.99 7.72
CA ASP A 187 2.94 -16.42 7.03
C ASP A 187 4.14 -15.51 7.40
N GLY A 188 5.29 -15.76 6.77
CA GLY A 188 6.51 -14.98 7.01
C GLY A 188 6.68 -13.75 6.11
N HIS A 189 5.80 -13.48 5.14
CA HIS A 189 6.13 -12.60 4.01
C HIS A 189 5.00 -11.71 3.47
N SER A 190 3.76 -11.83 3.96
CA SER A 190 2.57 -11.14 3.41
C SER A 190 2.19 -9.83 4.08
N CYS A 191 3.01 -9.29 4.99
CA CYS A 191 2.76 -8.00 5.64
C CYS A 191 2.48 -6.89 4.63
N GLY A 192 3.32 -6.73 3.62
CA GLY A 192 3.15 -5.68 2.62
C GLY A 192 1.86 -5.81 1.81
N VAL A 193 1.41 -7.04 1.53
CA VAL A 193 0.19 -7.31 0.75
C VAL A 193 -1.04 -6.94 1.56
N LEU A 194 -1.08 -7.40 2.80
CA LEU A 194 -2.14 -7.10 3.75
C LEU A 194 -2.27 -5.59 3.98
N THR A 195 -1.13 -4.93 4.11
CA THR A 195 -1.05 -3.48 4.21
C THR A 195 -1.65 -2.80 2.98
N VAL A 196 -1.23 -3.14 1.75
CA VAL A 196 -1.79 -2.57 0.51
C VAL A 196 -3.29 -2.82 0.37
N GLN A 197 -3.77 -4.02 0.70
CA GLN A 197 -5.20 -4.32 0.68
C GLN A 197 -5.98 -3.52 1.72
N TRP A 198 -5.38 -3.28 2.89
CA TRP A 198 -6.00 -2.48 3.94
C TRP A 198 -6.14 -1.03 3.48
N TYR A 199 -5.11 -0.47 2.81
CA TYR A 199 -5.21 0.82 2.13
C TYR A 199 -6.34 0.84 1.11
N LEU A 200 -6.43 -0.15 0.24
CA LEU A 200 -7.48 -0.24 -0.78
C LEU A 200 -8.87 -0.19 -0.15
N SER A 201 -9.08 -0.99 0.88
CA SER A 201 -10.39 -1.15 1.51
C SER A 201 -10.78 0.09 2.30
N LEU A 202 -9.83 0.69 3.01
CA LEU A 202 -10.08 1.91 3.78
C LEU A 202 -10.24 3.13 2.86
N VAL A 203 -9.45 3.25 1.80
CA VAL A 203 -9.61 4.30 0.80
C VAL A 203 -10.97 4.16 0.11
N ARG A 204 -11.33 3.00 -0.45
CA ARG A 204 -12.64 2.80 -1.10
C ARG A 204 -13.82 3.10 -0.18
N SER A 205 -13.80 2.57 1.06
CA SER A 205 -14.87 2.85 2.03
C SER A 205 -14.94 4.33 2.39
N THR A 206 -13.80 4.98 2.60
CA THR A 206 -13.74 6.42 2.93
C THR A 206 -14.14 7.32 1.76
N LEU A 207 -13.82 6.93 0.53
CA LEU A 207 -14.17 7.64 -0.69
C LEU A 207 -15.66 7.52 -1.03
N SER A 208 -16.30 6.41 -0.67
CA SER A 208 -17.73 6.17 -0.89
C SER A 208 -18.66 6.76 0.19
N ASP A 209 -18.11 7.38 1.24
CA ASP A 209 -18.83 7.85 2.45
C ASP A 209 -19.73 6.78 3.12
N ALA A 210 -19.62 5.51 2.70
CA ALA A 210 -20.24 4.39 3.40
C ALA A 210 -19.77 4.42 4.86
N SER A 211 -20.67 4.12 5.79
CA SER A 211 -20.25 3.65 7.12
C SER A 211 -19.12 2.65 6.88
N ILE A 212 -18.01 2.77 7.61
CA ILE A 212 -16.82 1.90 7.48
C ILE A 212 -17.27 0.49 7.90
N LEU A 213 -17.99 -0.18 7.02
CA LEU A 213 -18.41 -1.56 7.05
C LEU A 213 -17.41 -2.22 6.13
N LEU A 214 -16.20 -2.40 6.67
CA LEU A 214 -15.25 -3.34 6.09
C LEU A 214 -15.96 -4.69 6.18
N ALA A 215 -16.57 -5.15 5.09
CA ALA A 215 -17.26 -6.44 5.09
C ALA A 215 -16.24 -7.51 5.49
N TYR A 216 -16.53 -8.13 6.63
CA TYR A 216 -15.60 -8.88 7.45
C TYR A 216 -15.46 -10.32 6.96
N ASP A 217 -14.24 -10.72 6.64
CA ASP A 217 -13.81 -12.10 6.83
C ASP A 217 -12.48 -12.07 7.62
N ASP A 218 -12.51 -12.67 8.80
CA ASP A 218 -11.52 -12.53 9.89
C ASP A 218 -10.16 -13.18 9.55
N LYS A 219 -10.11 -13.91 8.42
CA LYS A 219 -8.92 -14.58 7.90
C LYS A 219 -8.93 -14.46 6.39
N GLN A 220 -8.09 -13.60 5.83
CA GLN A 220 -7.81 -13.71 4.40
C GLN A 220 -7.07 -15.01 4.15
N ASP A 221 -7.66 -15.89 3.33
CA ASP A 221 -7.03 -17.11 2.86
C ASP A 221 -5.67 -16.73 2.22
N PRO A 222 -4.55 -17.34 2.62
CA PRO A 222 -3.26 -17.16 1.95
C PRO A 222 -3.34 -17.27 0.42
N LYS A 223 -4.27 -18.07 -0.13
CA LYS A 223 -4.52 -18.16 -1.57
C LYS A 223 -5.11 -16.88 -2.16
N GLN A 224 -5.97 -16.16 -1.43
CA GLN A 224 -6.48 -14.85 -1.85
C GLN A 224 -5.37 -13.78 -1.79
N LEU A 225 -4.45 -13.87 -0.83
CA LEU A 225 -3.28 -12.98 -0.77
C LEU A 225 -2.36 -13.15 -1.98
N VAL A 226 -2.18 -14.37 -2.49
CA VAL A 226 -1.43 -14.63 -3.74
C VAL A 226 -2.11 -14.01 -4.96
N PHE A 227 -3.44 -14.01 -5.01
CA PHE A 227 -4.18 -13.36 -6.10
C PHE A 227 -4.08 -11.83 -6.03
N GLU A 228 -4.19 -11.24 -4.84
CA GLU A 228 -4.06 -9.79 -4.66
C GLU A 228 -2.61 -9.31 -4.85
N ARG A 229 -1.62 -10.15 -4.52
CA ARG A 229 -0.21 -9.99 -4.93
C ARG A 229 -0.09 -9.88 -6.44
N TYR A 230 -0.84 -10.66 -7.19
CA TYR A 230 -0.81 -10.61 -8.65
C TYR A 230 -1.50 -9.33 -9.14
N LYS A 231 -2.78 -9.14 -8.82
CA LYS A 231 -3.61 -8.02 -9.28
C LYS A 231 -2.99 -6.63 -9.06
N HIS A 232 -2.34 -6.40 -7.92
CA HIS A 232 -1.77 -5.10 -7.60
C HIS A 232 -0.34 -4.88 -8.12
N PHE A 233 0.39 -5.96 -8.42
CA PHE A 233 1.82 -5.90 -8.68
C PHE A 233 2.25 -6.53 -10.02
N SER A 234 1.32 -7.11 -10.80
CA SER A 234 1.46 -7.41 -12.24
C SER A 234 0.98 -6.23 -13.10
#